data_AF-A0A0Q5DBK0-F1
#
_entry.id   AF-A0A0Q5DBK0-F1
#
_cell.length_a   1.000
_cell.length_b   1.000
_cell.length_c   1.000
_cell.angle_alpha   90.00
_cell.angle_beta   90.00
_cell.angle_gamma   90.00
#
_symmetry.space_group_name_H-M   'P 1'
#
loop_
_entity.id
_entity.type
_entity.pdbx_description
1 polymer ?
#
loop_
_entity_poly.entity_id
_entity_poly.type
_entity_poly.pdbx_seq_one_letter_code
_entity_poly.pdbx_strand_id
1 'polypeptide(L)' 'MSNGYRLDDSGTEDRTSDRRNLVHIILPDGRDAGNVLIQEGLAQQWPNKGDRWCEGLQGNGR' A
#
# COMPACT_ATOMS: atom_id res chain seq x y z
N MET A 1 -4.27 -24.81 -1.32
CA MET A 1 -3.30 -23.86 -0.74
C MET A 1 -3.34 -22.61 -1.60
N SER A 2 -3.49 -21.42 -1.02
CA SER A 2 -3.31 -20.18 -1.78
C SER A 2 -1.85 -20.10 -2.24
N ASN A 3 -1.60 -19.67 -3.48
CA ASN A 3 -0.27 -19.60 -4.09
C ASN A 3 0.67 -18.53 -3.47
N GLY A 4 0.46 -18.15 -2.21
CA GLY A 4 1.26 -17.14 -1.49
C GLY A 4 1.20 -15.76 -2.14
N TYR A 5 2.28 -14.99 -1.98
CA TYR A 5 2.55 -13.76 -2.73
C TYR A 5 4.03 -13.75 -3.12
N ARG A 6 4.40 -12.95 -4.12
CA ARG A 6 5.79 -12.73 -4.52
C ARG A 6 6.23 -11.32 -4.12
N LEU A 7 7.45 -11.20 -3.63
CA LEU A 7 8.12 -9.92 -3.46
C LEU A 7 8.86 -9.57 -4.76
N ASP A 8 8.68 -8.35 -5.22
CA ASP A 8 9.38 -7.77 -6.37
C ASP A 8 10.17 -6.56 -5.89
N ASP A 9 11.49 -6.66 -5.93
CA ASP A 9 12.40 -5.63 -5.41
C ASP A 9 12.35 -4.39 -6.32
N SER A 10 12.09 -3.22 -5.75
CA SER A 10 12.07 -1.97 -6.52
C SER A 10 13.46 -1.43 -6.84
N GLY A 11 14.51 -2.02 -6.27
CA GLY A 11 15.90 -1.56 -6.38
C GLY A 11 16.17 -0.25 -5.64
N THR A 12 15.27 0.12 -4.71
CA THR A 12 15.35 1.37 -3.95
C THR A 12 15.16 1.12 -2.47
N GLU A 13 15.67 2.05 -1.67
CA GLU A 13 15.59 2.02 -0.22
C GLU A 13 14.94 3.32 0.28
N ASP A 14 14.33 3.25 1.46
CA ASP A 14 13.81 4.44 2.12
C ASP A 14 14.95 5.35 2.66
N ARG A 15 14.55 6.48 3.25
CA ARG A 15 15.49 7.51 3.72
C ARG A 15 15.84 7.39 5.20
N THR A 16 15.40 6.31 5.88
CA THR A 16 15.75 6.10 7.29
C THR A 16 17.20 5.62 7.40
N SER A 17 17.79 5.71 8.59
CA SER A 17 19.19 5.34 8.82
C SER A 17 19.49 3.86 8.54
N ASP A 18 18.48 3.01 8.68
CA ASP A 18 18.52 1.57 8.42
C ASP A 18 18.22 1.20 6.95
N ARG A 19 17.89 2.18 6.09
CA ARG A 19 17.82 2.04 4.62
C ARG A 19 17.00 0.83 4.18
N ARG A 20 15.73 0.78 4.57
CA ARG A 20 14.87 -0.39 4.33
C ARG A 20 14.57 -0.53 2.83
N ASN A 21 14.75 -1.73 2.29
CA ASN A 21 14.37 -2.05 0.91
C ASN A 21 12.88 -1.79 0.68
N LEU A 22 12.58 -1.11 -0.41
CA LEU A 22 11.22 -0.92 -0.90
C LEU A 22 10.89 -2.07 -1.86
N VAL A 23 9.68 -2.59 -1.77
CA VAL A 23 9.24 -3.77 -2.54
C VAL A 23 7.81 -3.59 -3.00
N HIS A 24 7.50 -4.24 -4.11
CA HIS A 24 6.15 -4.49 -4.59
C HIS A 24 5.70 -5.89 -4.13
N ILE A 25 4.45 -6.00 -3.68
CA ILE A 25 3.86 -7.30 -3.30
C ILE A 25 2.93 -7.72 -4.43
N ILE A 26 3.32 -8.78 -5.13
CA ILE A 26 2.58 -9.31 -6.27
C ILE A 26 1.72 -10.48 -5.81
N LEU A 27 0.41 -10.34 -5.99
CA LEU A 27 -0.60 -11.33 -5.67
C LEU A 27 -0.57 -12.52 -6.67
N PRO A 28 -1.16 -13.67 -6.32
CA PRO A 28 -1.23 -14.84 -7.21
C PRO A 28 -1.83 -14.59 -8.60
N ASP A 29 -2.70 -13.59 -8.72
CA ASP A 29 -3.35 -13.19 -9.97
C ASP A 29 -2.55 -12.16 -10.77
N GLY A 30 -1.33 -11.84 -10.31
CA GLY A 30 -0.40 -10.91 -10.97
C GLY A 30 -0.61 -9.44 -10.60
N ARG A 31 -1.63 -9.10 -9.79
CA ARG A 31 -1.85 -7.72 -9.36
C ARG A 31 -0.84 -7.28 -8.30
N ASP A 32 -0.51 -5.99 -8.30
CA ASP A 32 0.24 -5.35 -7.20
C ASP A 32 -0.70 -4.98 -6.06
N ALA A 33 -0.41 -5.46 -4.85
CA ALA A 33 -1.25 -5.23 -3.68
C ALA A 33 -1.32 -3.75 -3.27
N GLY A 34 -0.26 -2.97 -3.47
CA GLY A 34 -0.24 -1.53 -3.19
C GLY A 34 -1.25 -0.78 -4.07
N ASN A 35 -1.28 -1.08 -5.36
CA ASN A 35 -2.25 -0.54 -6.31
C ASN A 35 -3.69 -0.92 -5.95
N VAL A 36 -3.92 -2.18 -5.55
CA VAL A 36 -5.26 -2.63 -5.09
C VAL A 36 -5.71 -1.82 -3.88
N LEU A 37 -4.86 -1.65 -2.86
CA LEU A 37 -5.20 -0.88 -1.66
C LEU A 37 -5.49 0.60 -1.98
N ILE A 38 -4.74 1.21 -2.90
CA ILE A 38 -5.00 2.59 -3.33
C ILE A 38 -6.34 2.69 -4.06
N GLN A 39 -6.66 1.74 -4.94
CA GLN A 39 -7.93 1.70 -5.69
C GLN A 39 -9.15 1.51 -4.78
N GLU A 40 -9.01 0.70 -3.72
CA GLU A 40 -10.07 0.45 -2.74
C GLU A 40 -10.21 1.56 -1.69
N GLY A 41 -9.36 2.60 -1.73
CA GLY A 41 -9.37 3.69 -0.76
C GLY A 41 -8.77 3.34 0.60
N LEU A 42 -8.06 2.22 0.69
CA LEU A 42 -7.41 1.71 1.91
C LEU A 42 -5.96 2.18 2.06
N ALA A 43 -5.36 2.70 0.98
CA ALA A 43 -4.02 3.27 0.97
C ALA A 43 -3.96 4.56 0.15
N GLN A 44 -2.82 5.24 0.18
CA GLN A 44 -2.56 6.43 -0.63
C GLN A 44 -1.21 6.30 -1.34
N GLN A 45 -1.11 6.92 -2.51
CA GLN A 45 0.17 7.06 -3.20
C GLN A 45 1.15 7.87 -2.33
N TRP A 46 2.40 7.42 -2.27
CA TRP A 46 3.49 8.18 -1.67
C TRP A 46 3.93 9.33 -2.62
N PRO A 47 4.22 10.53 -2.11
CA PRO A 47 4.12 10.97 -0.71
C PRO A 47 2.67 11.15 -0.25
N ASN A 48 2.35 10.59 0.92
CA ASN A 48 1.00 10.67 1.50
C ASN A 48 0.72 12.09 2.03
N LYS A 49 -0.56 12.45 2.17
CA LYS A 49 -0.98 13.74 2.73
C LYS A 49 -2.11 13.54 3.73
N GLY A 50 -1.82 13.79 5.00
CA GLY A 50 -2.79 13.72 6.10
C GLY A 50 -3.41 12.35 6.32
N ASP A 51 -4.26 12.25 7.35
CA ASP A 51 -4.99 11.05 7.69
C ASP A 51 -6.40 11.09 7.09
N ARG A 52 -6.50 10.91 5.76
CA ARG A 52 -7.79 10.93 5.03
C ARG A 52 -8.82 9.91 5.54
N TRP A 53 -8.38 8.95 6.35
CA TRP A 53 -9.21 7.94 7.02
C TRP A 53 -9.99 8.51 8.21
N CYS A 54 -9.52 9.60 8.84
CA CYS A 54 -10.13 10.21 10.01
C CYS A 54 -11.31 11.12 9.66
N GLU A 55 -11.42 11.56 8.40
CA GLU A 55 -12.51 12.42 7.93
C GLU A 55 -13.78 11.64 7.56
N GLY A 56 -13.69 10.31 7.39
CA GLY A 56 -14.81 9.44 7.00
C GLY A 56 -15.50 8.67 8.13
N LEU A 57 -15.10 8.85 9.39
CA LEU A 57 -15.67 8.16 10.55
C LEU A 57 -16.27 9.10 11.62
N GLN A 58 -16.56 10.35 11.26
CA GLN A 58 -17.57 11.13 11.98
C GLN A 58 -18.92 10.83 11.32
N GLY A 59 -19.64 9.89 11.91
CA GLY A 59 -20.98 9.51 11.47
C GLY A 59 -21.91 10.72 11.33
N ASN A 60 -22.48 10.86 10.14
CA ASN A 60 -23.82 11.37 9.81
C ASN A 60 -23.89 11.29 8.28
N GLY A 61 -24.57 10.33 7.68
CA GLY A 61 -26.03 10.19 7.74
C GLY A 61 -26.52 10.31 6.30
N ARG A 62 -27.44 9.43 5.91
CA ARG A 62 -28.20 9.57 4.66
C ARG A 62 -28.91 10.92 4.58
#